data_AF-A0A5C3NAK6-F1
#
_entry.id   AF-A0A5C3NAK6-F1
#
_cell.length_a   1.000
_cell.length_b   1.000
_cell.length_c   1.000
_cell.angle_alpha   90.00
_cell.angle_beta   90.00
_cell.angle_gamma   90.00
#
_symmetry.space_group_name_H-M   'P 1'
#
loop_
_entity.id
_entity.type
_entity.pdbx_description
1 polymer ?
#
loop_
_entity_poly.entity_id
_entity_poly.type
_entity_poly.pdbx_seq_one_letter_code
_entity_poly.pdbx_strand_id
1 'polypeptide(L)' 'RKNDEAHAEMVLHVEEEQLAHMTSTVTADVWAELERVHWARGFATRISLHRQFMSMRMKKEQAMPSWI' A
#
# COMPACT_ATOMS: atom_id res chain seq x y z
N ARG A 1 -12.02 10.29 -25.05
CA ARG A 1 -12.58 8.92 -25.21
C ARG A 1 -11.72 7.85 -24.54
N LYS A 2 -10.55 7.46 -25.08
CA LYS A 2 -9.71 6.42 -24.43
C LYS A 2 -9.27 6.78 -23.00
N ASN A 3 -8.92 8.04 -22.77
CA ASN A 3 -8.55 8.53 -21.44
C ASN A 3 -9.73 8.43 -20.46
N ASP A 4 -10.90 8.91 -20.87
CA ASP A 4 -12.12 8.92 -20.04
C ASP A 4 -12.60 7.51 -19.72
N GLU A 5 -12.51 6.59 -20.69
CA GLU A 5 -12.80 5.15 -20.51
C GLU A 5 -11.84 4.53 -19.48
N ALA A 6 -10.53 4.76 -19.63
CA ALA A 6 -9.54 4.23 -18.71
C ALA A 6 -9.64 4.85 -17.31
N HIS A 7 -10.01 6.14 -17.22
CA HIS A 7 -10.27 6.80 -15.95
C HIS A 7 -11.49 6.19 -15.24
N ALA A 8 -12.58 5.94 -15.97
CA ALA A 8 -13.76 5.28 -15.43
C ALA A 8 -13.45 3.85 -14.95
N GLU A 9 -12.66 3.09 -15.73
CA GLU A 9 -12.18 1.77 -15.33
C GLU A 9 -11.34 1.83 -14.05
N MET A 10 -10.44 2.81 -13.93
CA MET A 10 -9.66 3.00 -12.71
C MET A 10 -10.54 3.29 -11.50
N VAL A 11 -11.54 4.17 -11.61
CA VAL A 11 -12.47 4.48 -10.51
C VAL A 11 -13.19 3.23 -10.00
N LEU A 12 -13.51 2.26 -10.89
CA LEU A 12 -14.18 1.02 -10.51
C LEU A 12 -13.27 0.02 -9.76
N HIS A 13 -11.95 0.16 -9.87
CA HIS A 13 -10.98 -0.82 -9.35
C HIS A 13 -10.11 -0.28 -8.20
N VAL A 14 -10.27 0.98 -7.81
CA VAL A 14 -9.56 1.57 -6.66
C VAL A 14 -10.39 1.45 -5.39
N GLU A 15 -9.70 1.31 -4.26
CA GLU A 15 -10.31 1.35 -2.93
C GLU A 15 -10.74 2.78 -2.58
N GLU A 16 -11.69 2.93 -1.65
CA GLU A 16 -12.21 4.24 -1.24
C GLU A 16 -11.10 5.20 -0.75
N GLU A 17 -10.13 4.67 0.00
CA GLU A 17 -8.96 5.42 0.47
C GLU A 17 -8.08 5.97 -0.66
N GLN A 18 -8.15 5.38 -1.85
CA GLN A 18 -7.33 5.71 -3.01
C GLN A 18 -7.99 6.78 -3.91
N LEU A 19 -9.31 7.00 -3.79
CA LEU A 19 -10.05 8.02 -4.54
C LEU A 19 -9.50 9.43 -4.29
N ALA A 20 -9.02 9.71 -3.08
CA ALA A 20 -8.42 11.00 -2.74
C ALA A 20 -7.15 11.32 -3.55
N HIS A 21 -6.52 10.30 -4.14
CA HIS A 21 -5.34 10.44 -4.98
C HIS A 21 -5.66 10.58 -6.48
N MET A 22 -6.93 10.42 -6.88
CA MET A 22 -7.39 10.61 -8.26
C MET A 22 -7.71 12.08 -8.58
N THR A 23 -6.71 12.95 -8.47
CA THR A 23 -6.88 14.40 -8.63
C THR A 23 -6.66 14.90 -10.07
N SER A 24 -6.01 14.11 -10.93
CA SER A 24 -5.76 14.47 -12.32
C SER A 24 -6.85 13.93 -13.24
N THR A 25 -7.16 14.69 -14.28
CA THR A 25 -8.03 14.23 -15.38
C THR A 25 -7.28 13.36 -16.38
N VAL A 26 -5.95 13.31 -16.30
CA VAL A 26 -5.09 12.47 -17.14
C VAL A 26 -4.83 11.15 -16.40
N THR A 27 -5.33 10.05 -16.97
CA THR A 27 -5.27 8.71 -16.38
C THR A 27 -3.84 8.26 -16.05
N ALA A 28 -2.86 8.62 -16.89
CA ALA A 28 -1.46 8.27 -16.67
C ALA A 28 -0.88 8.90 -15.39
N ASP A 29 -1.27 10.15 -15.08
CA ASP A 29 -0.81 10.83 -13.87
C ASP A 29 -1.44 10.22 -12.62
N VAL A 30 -2.73 9.86 -12.71
CA VAL A 30 -3.44 9.17 -11.63
C VAL A 30 -2.79 7.81 -11.35
N TRP A 31 -2.41 7.06 -12.39
CA TRP A 31 -1.71 5.78 -12.25
C TRP A 31 -0.37 5.95 -11.54
N ALA A 32 0.44 6.92 -11.95
CA ALA A 32 1.73 7.19 -11.32
C ALA A 32 1.60 7.57 -9.84
N GLU A 33 0.58 8.35 -9.48
CA GLU A 33 0.33 8.72 -8.09
C GLU A 33 -0.14 7.52 -7.25
N LEU A 34 -1.04 6.68 -7.80
CA LEU A 34 -1.47 5.45 -7.13
C LEU A 34 -0.32 4.46 -6.94
N GLU A 35 0.54 4.29 -7.93
CA GLU A 35 1.76 3.48 -7.84
C GLU A 35 2.67 4.00 -6.71
N ARG A 36 2.90 5.32 -6.66
CA ARG A 36 3.72 5.96 -5.63
C ARG A 36 3.16 5.75 -4.23
N VAL A 37 1.86 5.94 -4.04
CA VAL A 37 1.18 5.75 -2.74
C VAL A 37 1.21 4.29 -2.32
N HIS A 38 0.93 3.37 -3.24
CA HIS A 38 0.96 1.94 -2.95
C HIS A 38 2.38 1.47 -2.57
N TRP A 39 3.39 1.91 -3.32
CA TRP A 39 4.78 1.59 -3.03
C TRP A 39 5.22 2.14 -1.67
N ALA A 40 4.88 3.40 -1.36
CA ALA A 40 5.18 4.01 -0.07
C ALA A 40 4.51 3.26 1.10
N ARG A 41 3.23 2.89 0.97
CA ARG A 41 2.49 2.12 2.00
C ARG A 41 3.10 0.72 2.19
N GLY A 42 3.39 0.01 1.09
CA GLY A 42 4.03 -1.29 1.14
C GLY A 42 5.42 -1.24 1.77
N PHE A 43 6.22 -0.23 1.41
CA PHE A 43 7.54 -0.01 1.97
C PHE A 43 7.50 0.33 3.46
N ALA A 44 6.64 1.24 3.89
CA ALA A 44 6.45 1.58 5.29
C ALA A 44 5.99 0.35 6.11
N THR A 45 5.07 -0.45 5.56
CA THR A 45 4.61 -1.69 6.19
C THR A 45 5.77 -2.67 6.36
N ARG A 46 6.58 -2.88 5.32
CA ARG A 46 7.78 -3.74 5.40
C ARG A 46 8.77 -3.25 6.43
N ILE A 47 9.05 -1.95 6.50
CA ILE A 47 9.92 -1.37 7.54
C ILE A 47 9.34 -1.59 8.93
N SER A 48 8.03 -1.38 9.11
CA SER A 48 7.36 -1.58 10.39
C SER A 48 7.48 -3.03 10.86
N LEU A 49 7.18 -4.00 9.99
CA LEU A 49 7.31 -5.42 10.28
C LEU A 49 8.76 -5.82 10.57
N HIS A 50 9.71 -5.31 9.79
CA HIS A 50 11.14 -5.55 10.03
C HIS A 50 11.56 -5.02 11.41
N ARG A 51 11.14 -3.80 11.77
CA ARG A 51 11.43 -3.22 13.09
C ARG A 51 10.79 -4.04 14.20
N GLN A 52 9.53 -4.46 14.03
CA GLN A 52 8.86 -5.34 14.99
C GLN A 52 9.65 -6.62 15.20
N PHE A 53 10.04 -7.31 14.13
CA PHE A 53 10.85 -8.52 14.19
C PHE A 53 12.19 -8.29 14.92
N MET A 54 12.94 -7.26 14.53
CA MET A 54 14.24 -6.94 15.15
C MET A 54 14.14 -6.50 16.61
N SER A 55 13.01 -5.90 17.00
CA SER A 55 12.74 -5.49 18.38
C SER A 55 12.08 -6.59 19.22
N MET A 56 11.69 -7.70 18.60
CA MET A 56 10.96 -8.76 19.28
C MET A 56 11.88 -9.46 20.27
N ARG A 57 11.43 -9.59 21.52
CA ARG A 57 12.15 -10.32 22.57
C ARG A 57 11.36 -11.55 22.98
N MET A 58 12.03 -12.70 22.94
CA MET A 58 11.49 -13.95 23.46
C MET A 58 11.22 -13.80 24.97
N LYS A 59 9.99 -14.07 25.39
CA LYS A 59 9.64 -14.10 26.81
C LYS A 59 10.17 -15.40 27.44
N LYS A 60 10.54 -15.37 28.72
CA LYS A 60 11.12 -16.53 29.45
C LYS A 60 10.26 -17.81 29.39
N GLU A 61 8.96 -17.66 29.21
CA GLU A 61 7.97 -18.76 29.22
C GLU A 61 7.49 -19.15 27.82
N GLN A 62 7.98 -18.48 26.76
CA GLN A 62 7.55 -18.71 25.39
C GLN A 62 8.49 -19.71 24.72
N ALA A 63 7.95 -20.65 23.94
CA ALA A 63 8.77 -21.56 23.15
C ALA A 63 9.26 -20.87 21.87
N MET A 64 10.46 -21.22 21.39
CA MET A 64 11.02 -20.63 20.16
C MET A 64 10.05 -20.67 18.95
N PRO A 65 9.31 -21.78 18.70
CA PRO A 65 8.37 -21.86 17.58
C PRO A 65 7.10 -21.01 17.75
N SER A 66 6.78 -20.57 18.96
CA SER A 66 5.67 -19.64 19.20
C SER A 66 6.12 -18.20 19.31
N TRP A 67 7.43 -17.94 19.23
CA TRP A 67 8.02 -16.59 19.26
C TRP A 67 8.36 -16.06 17.86
N ILE A 68 8.85 -16.92 16.96
CA ILE A 68 9.11 -16.60 15.54
C ILE A 68 7.78 -16.67 14.76
#